data_AF-F7XHB2-F1
#
_entry.id   AF-F7XHB2-F1
#
_cell.length_a   1.000
_cell.length_b   1.000
_cell.length_c   1.000
_cell.angle_alpha   90.00
_cell.angle_beta   90.00
_cell.angle_gamma   90.00
#
_symmetry.space_group_name_H-M   'P 1'
#
loop_
_entity.id
_entity.type
_entity.pdbx_description
1 polymer ?
#
loop_
_entity_poly.entity_id
_entity_poly.type
_entity_poly.pdbx_seq_one_letter_code
_entity_poly.pdbx_strand_id
1 'polypeptide(L)'
;MNEIYPMWVEAHGIMIVTPVNWYQVSSPIKLMMDRLVCADGGNPDPTATQGKDAKLAKALELEGWNYPRHLAGRLFSVIVHGDVEGAENVRRSLSDWLCYMHLEPAGPLAELDRYIGYWKPYALSHEELDADEAVQEEVRNAARTLVEAVSAKRAGKLVSAGRQLSAPRQK
;
A
#
# COMPACT_ATOMS: atom_id res chain seq x y z
N MET A 1 -3.19 5.23 -16.26
CA MET A 1 -2.37 4.91 -15.07
C MET A 1 -1.70 6.12 -14.43
N ASN A 2 -1.70 7.34 -15.02
CA ASN A 2 -1.16 8.51 -14.32
C ASN A 2 -2.15 9.09 -13.30
N GLU A 3 -3.46 8.91 -13.51
CA GLU A 3 -4.52 9.40 -12.63
C GLU A 3 -4.53 8.73 -11.24
N ILE A 4 -3.95 7.53 -11.10
CA ILE A 4 -3.96 6.83 -9.82
C ILE A 4 -3.02 7.45 -8.80
N TYR A 5 -1.91 8.07 -9.20
CA TYR A 5 -0.95 8.65 -8.24
C TYR A 5 -1.53 9.86 -7.49
N PRO A 6 -2.21 10.82 -8.15
CA PRO A 6 -2.97 11.85 -7.43
C PRO A 6 -4.01 11.26 -6.46
N MET A 7 -4.74 10.22 -6.87
CA MET A 7 -5.72 9.57 -6.00
C MET A 7 -5.10 8.98 -4.73
N TRP A 8 -3.88 8.42 -4.83
CA TRP A 8 -3.14 7.94 -3.66
C TRP A 8 -2.76 9.07 -2.70
N VAL A 9 -2.36 10.23 -3.22
CA VAL A 9 -2.00 11.41 -2.40
C VAL A 9 -3.24 12.00 -1.71
N GLU A 10 -4.38 12.00 -2.40
CA GLU A 10 -5.67 12.47 -1.87
C GLU A 10 -6.30 11.50 -0.85
N ALA A 11 -5.97 10.21 -0.93
CA ALA A 11 -6.55 9.19 -0.07
C ALA A 11 -6.17 9.36 1.41
N HIS A 12 -7.15 9.18 2.30
CA HIS A 12 -6.92 9.10 3.74
C HIS A 12 -6.64 7.67 4.20
N GLY A 13 -7.20 6.70 3.48
CA GLY A 13 -7.00 5.27 3.67
C GLY A 13 -6.93 4.56 2.33
N ILE A 14 -6.10 3.54 2.22
CA ILE A 14 -5.83 2.79 0.99
C ILE A 14 -6.12 1.31 1.23
N MET A 15 -6.94 0.70 0.39
CA MET A 15 -7.21 -0.74 0.42
C MET A 15 -6.65 -1.38 -0.84
N ILE A 16 -5.78 -2.37 -0.70
CA ILE A 16 -5.23 -3.14 -1.81
C ILE A 16 -5.85 -4.54 -1.79
N VAL A 17 -6.40 -4.98 -2.91
CA VAL A 17 -6.86 -6.35 -3.12
C VAL A 17 -6.10 -6.92 -4.31
N THR A 18 -5.41 -8.05 -4.13
CA THR A 18 -4.60 -8.64 -5.20
C THR A 18 -4.55 -10.16 -5.16
N PRO A 19 -4.51 -10.83 -6.33
CA PRO A 19 -4.09 -12.21 -6.40
C PRO A 19 -2.57 -12.36 -6.14
N VAL A 20 -2.16 -13.59 -5.88
CA VAL A 20 -0.76 -14.03 -5.93
C VAL A 20 -0.40 -14.47 -7.35
N ASN A 21 0.68 -13.92 -7.88
CA ASN A 21 1.32 -14.39 -9.10
C ASN A 21 2.72 -14.91 -8.76
N TRP A 22 2.91 -16.22 -8.67
CA TRP A 22 4.21 -16.86 -8.38
C TRP A 22 4.96 -16.24 -7.19
N TYR A 23 4.35 -16.26 -6.00
CA TYR A 23 4.91 -15.66 -4.77
C TYR A 23 5.15 -14.14 -4.86
N GLN A 24 4.52 -13.45 -5.81
CA GLN A 24 4.63 -12.00 -6.01
C GLN A 24 3.25 -11.36 -6.19
N VAL A 25 3.21 -10.03 -6.06
CA VAL A 25 2.05 -9.23 -6.48
C VAL A 25 1.87 -9.30 -7.99
N SER A 26 0.67 -8.97 -8.47
CA SER A 26 0.43 -8.82 -9.90
C SER A 26 1.34 -7.74 -10.53
N SER A 27 1.73 -7.91 -11.80
CA SER A 27 2.61 -6.96 -12.50
C SER A 27 2.10 -5.50 -12.48
N PRO A 28 0.78 -5.22 -12.60
CA PRO A 28 0.25 -3.86 -12.46
C PRO A 28 0.55 -3.23 -11.10
N ILE A 29 0.44 -3.99 -10.00
CA ILE A 29 0.78 -3.50 -8.66
C ILE A 29 2.28 -3.24 -8.58
N LYS A 30 3.12 -4.13 -9.08
CA LYS A 30 4.57 -3.91 -9.08
C LYS A 30 4.97 -2.63 -9.83
N LEU A 31 4.37 -2.39 -11.00
CA LEU A 31 4.61 -1.16 -11.78
C LEU A 31 4.13 0.09 -11.06
N MET A 32 3.01 0.01 -10.32
CA MET A 32 2.53 1.09 -9.47
C MET A 32 3.50 1.35 -8.32
N MET A 33 3.97 0.32 -7.62
CA MET A 33 4.95 0.43 -6.52
C MET A 33 6.21 1.19 -6.96
N ASP A 34 6.75 0.83 -8.13
CA ASP A 34 7.98 1.42 -8.66
C ASP A 34 7.85 2.92 -8.96
N ARG A 35 6.64 3.37 -9.32
CA ARG A 35 6.36 4.79 -9.60
C ARG A 35 5.92 5.55 -8.36
N LEU A 36 5.35 4.86 -7.36
CA LEU A 36 4.83 5.49 -6.16
C LEU A 36 5.95 6.15 -5.34
N VAL A 37 7.17 5.60 -5.37
CA VAL A 37 8.35 6.24 -4.74
C VAL A 37 8.58 7.64 -5.30
N CYS A 38 8.43 7.81 -6.61
CA CYS A 38 8.54 9.13 -7.23
C CYS A 38 7.34 10.03 -6.91
N ALA A 39 6.14 9.48 -6.74
CA ALA A 39 4.95 10.26 -6.42
C ALA A 39 4.90 10.72 -4.96
N ASP A 40 5.42 9.90 -4.04
CA ASP A 40 5.48 10.19 -2.61
C ASP A 40 6.56 11.23 -2.27
N GLY A 41 7.68 11.14 -2.97
CA GLY A 41 8.84 11.98 -2.73
C GLY A 41 9.07 13.10 -3.72
N GLY A 42 8.42 13.10 -4.89
CA GLY A 42 8.85 13.86 -6.07
C GLY A 42 9.14 15.34 -5.83
N ASN A 43 10.08 15.90 -6.61
CA ASN A 43 10.46 17.30 -6.49
C ASN A 43 9.21 18.19 -6.66
N PRO A 44 8.86 19.01 -5.65
CA PRO A 44 7.69 19.88 -5.74
C PRO A 44 7.81 20.94 -6.84
N ASP A 45 9.04 21.27 -7.27
CA ASP A 45 9.29 22.13 -8.42
C ASP A 45 9.77 21.30 -9.65
N PRO A 46 8.86 20.97 -10.60
CA PRO A 46 9.23 20.21 -11.79
C PRO A 46 10.13 20.98 -12.76
N THR A 47 10.36 22.28 -12.56
CA THR A 47 11.21 23.10 -13.43
C THR A 47 12.68 23.09 -13.02
N ALA A 48 12.99 22.71 -11.78
CA ALA A 48 14.36 22.73 -11.23
C ALA A 48 15.33 21.81 -11.98
N THR A 49 14.83 20.73 -12.59
CA THR A 49 15.62 19.81 -13.42
C THR A 49 15.51 20.09 -14.92
N GLN A 50 14.90 21.23 -15.31
CA GLN A 50 14.60 21.59 -16.69
C GLN A 50 13.94 20.43 -17.47
N GLY A 51 13.00 19.75 -16.82
CA GLY A 51 12.45 18.48 -17.29
C GLY A 51 13.17 17.28 -16.66
N LYS A 52 13.85 16.47 -17.46
CA LYS A 52 14.53 15.23 -17.01
C LYS A 52 16.05 15.30 -17.22
N ASP A 53 16.68 16.45 -16.98
CA ASP A 53 18.15 16.52 -17.01
C ASP A 53 18.74 15.79 -15.80
N ALA A 54 19.40 14.67 -16.07
CA ALA A 54 19.99 13.82 -15.05
C ALA A 54 21.14 14.49 -14.28
N LYS A 55 21.88 15.43 -14.89
CA LYS A 55 22.97 16.15 -14.22
C LYS A 55 22.41 17.12 -13.18
N LEU A 56 21.36 17.87 -13.54
CA LEU A 56 20.69 18.78 -12.60
C LEU A 56 20.01 18.02 -11.48
N ALA A 57 19.32 16.90 -11.78
CA ALA A 57 18.71 16.05 -10.77
C ALA A 57 19.74 15.53 -9.74
N LYS A 58 20.92 15.10 -10.21
CA LYS A 58 21.99 14.62 -9.33
C LYS A 58 22.60 15.75 -8.49
N ALA A 59 22.77 16.94 -9.06
CA ALA A 59 23.25 18.11 -8.32
C ALA A 59 22.27 18.47 -7.19
N LEU A 60 20.97 18.55 -7.50
CA LEU A 60 19.91 18.81 -6.52
C LEU A 60 19.84 17.73 -5.43
N GLU A 61 20.02 16.45 -5.77
CA GLU A 61 20.08 15.37 -4.78
C GLU A 61 21.26 15.54 -3.82
N LEU A 62 22.44 15.87 -4.35
CA LEU A 62 23.66 16.08 -3.54
C LEU A 62 23.61 17.35 -2.68
N GLU A 63 22.91 18.38 -3.13
CA GLU A 63 22.63 19.60 -2.36
C GLU A 63 21.68 19.35 -1.18
N GLY A 64 21.03 18.19 -1.14
CA GLY A 64 20.10 17.80 -0.09
C GLY A 64 18.73 18.40 -0.36
N TRP A 65 17.92 17.65 -1.11
CA TRP A 65 16.53 18.00 -1.34
C TRP A 65 15.63 17.39 -0.27
N ASN A 66 14.61 18.13 0.17
CA ASN A 66 13.66 17.66 1.16
C ASN A 66 12.70 16.65 0.51
N TYR A 67 12.69 15.41 0.97
CA TYR A 67 11.77 14.37 0.51
C TYR A 67 10.45 14.47 1.32
N PRO A 68 9.36 15.03 0.77
CA PRO A 68 8.17 15.45 1.52
C PRO A 68 7.33 14.31 2.09
N ARG A 69 7.44 13.08 1.56
CA ARG A 69 6.67 11.89 1.98
C ARG A 69 5.16 12.14 2.00
N HIS A 70 4.58 12.48 0.85
CA HIS A 70 3.15 12.83 0.73
C HIS A 70 2.18 11.75 1.27
N LEU A 71 2.59 10.49 1.28
CA LEU A 71 1.81 9.35 1.75
C LEU A 71 2.02 9.04 3.24
N ALA A 72 2.97 9.69 3.92
CA ALA A 72 3.26 9.42 5.32
C ALA A 72 2.02 9.62 6.21
N GLY A 73 1.79 8.67 7.10
CA GLY A 73 0.66 8.66 8.02
C GLY A 73 -0.68 8.27 7.39
N ARG A 74 -0.73 7.81 6.15
CA ARG A 74 -1.98 7.28 5.56
C ARG A 74 -2.21 5.88 6.08
N LEU A 75 -3.48 5.51 6.25
CA LEU A 75 -3.84 4.19 6.77
C LEU A 75 -4.00 3.20 5.63
N PHE A 76 -3.74 1.92 5.87
CA PHE A 76 -3.94 0.90 4.85
C PHE A 76 -4.64 -0.38 5.32
N SER A 77 -5.19 -1.09 4.35
CA SER A 77 -5.67 -2.47 4.42
C SER A 77 -5.15 -3.25 3.20
N VAL A 78 -4.76 -4.50 3.39
CA VAL A 78 -4.23 -5.38 2.33
C VAL A 78 -4.94 -6.72 2.38
N ILE A 79 -5.50 -7.12 1.25
CA ILE A 79 -6.15 -8.41 1.03
C ILE A 79 -5.37 -9.09 -0.09
N VAL A 80 -4.83 -10.26 0.22
CA VAL A 80 -4.15 -11.12 -0.75
C VAL A 80 -4.89 -12.43 -0.84
N HIS A 81 -5.14 -12.89 -2.07
CA HIS A 81 -5.72 -14.21 -2.29
C HIS A 81 -4.87 -15.00 -3.27
N GLY A 82 -4.89 -16.32 -3.13
CA GLY A 82 -4.24 -17.23 -4.08
C GLY A 82 -4.97 -18.57 -4.12
N ASP A 83 -4.53 -19.46 -4.98
CA ASP A 83 -5.20 -20.77 -5.10
C ASP A 83 -4.55 -21.82 -4.19
N VAL A 84 -3.22 -21.76 -4.00
CA VAL A 84 -2.48 -22.81 -3.28
C VAL A 84 -1.36 -22.28 -2.40
N GLU A 85 -0.53 -21.36 -2.90
CA GLU A 85 0.70 -20.96 -2.21
C GLU A 85 0.98 -19.46 -2.32
N GLY A 86 1.72 -18.95 -1.34
CA GLY A 86 2.34 -17.62 -1.38
C GLY A 86 1.49 -16.44 -0.92
N ALA A 87 0.23 -16.65 -0.53
CA ALA A 87 -0.67 -15.57 -0.10
C ALA A 87 -0.11 -14.79 1.10
N GLU A 88 0.34 -15.51 2.13
CA GLU A 88 0.95 -14.90 3.32
C GLU A 88 2.22 -14.09 2.98
N ASN A 89 3.11 -14.64 2.15
CA ASN A 89 4.37 -13.99 1.78
C ASN A 89 4.14 -12.67 1.03
N VAL A 90 3.17 -12.67 0.11
CA VAL A 90 2.80 -11.47 -0.65
C VAL A 90 2.14 -10.43 0.25
N ARG A 91 1.26 -10.84 1.17
CA ARG A 91 0.64 -9.92 2.15
C ARG A 91 1.70 -9.26 3.03
N ARG A 92 2.62 -10.05 3.60
CA ARG A 92 3.74 -9.53 4.41
C ARG A 92 4.60 -8.56 3.61
N SER A 93 4.97 -8.91 2.38
CA SER A 93 5.78 -8.04 1.50
C SER A 93 5.09 -6.71 1.17
N LEU A 94 3.78 -6.73 0.95
CA LEU A 94 2.99 -5.51 0.74
C LEU A 94 2.92 -4.65 2.00
N SER A 95 2.67 -5.27 3.16
CA SER A 95 2.63 -4.57 4.45
C SER A 95 3.97 -3.89 4.76
N ASP A 96 5.08 -4.61 4.57
CA ASP A 96 6.43 -4.08 4.77
C ASP A 96 6.74 -2.92 3.81
N TRP A 97 6.33 -3.01 2.54
CA TRP A 97 6.48 -1.92 1.58
C TRP A 97 5.67 -0.68 1.98
N LEU A 98 4.41 -0.84 2.38
CA LEU A 98 3.56 0.28 2.81
C LEU A 98 4.11 0.94 4.08
N CYS A 99 4.59 0.14 5.03
CA CYS A 99 5.25 0.64 6.25
C CYS A 99 6.58 1.35 5.93
N TYR A 100 7.36 0.85 4.97
CA TYR A 100 8.57 1.53 4.49
C TYR A 100 8.26 2.93 3.91
N MET A 101 7.13 3.05 3.22
CA MET A 101 6.60 4.31 2.71
C MET A 101 5.94 5.19 3.81
N HIS A 102 6.04 4.81 5.09
CA HIS A 102 5.46 5.49 6.25
C HIS A 102 3.92 5.49 6.30
N LEU A 103 3.26 4.57 5.61
CA LEU A 103 1.84 4.30 5.87
C LEU A 103 1.72 3.42 7.12
N GLU A 104 0.55 3.45 7.74
CA GLU A 104 0.25 2.74 8.99
C GLU A 104 -0.83 1.67 8.73
N PRO A 105 -0.68 0.43 9.23
CA PRO A 105 -1.74 -0.56 9.14
C PRO A 105 -2.96 -0.07 9.92
N ALA A 106 -4.16 -0.24 9.37
CA ALA A 106 -5.39 0.19 10.03
C ALA A 106 -5.74 -0.63 11.27
N GLY A 107 -5.25 -1.87 11.36
CA GLY A 107 -5.41 -2.74 12.51
C GLY A 107 -5.30 -4.22 12.14
N PRO A 108 -5.40 -5.14 13.11
CA PRO A 108 -5.20 -6.58 12.89
C PRO A 108 -6.13 -7.20 11.85
N LEU A 109 -7.37 -6.71 11.73
CA LEU A 109 -8.35 -7.20 10.77
C LEU A 109 -8.20 -6.57 9.37
N ALA A 110 -7.32 -5.57 9.21
CA ALA A 110 -7.12 -4.88 7.95
C ALA A 110 -6.16 -5.64 7.01
N GLU A 111 -5.51 -6.69 7.48
CA GLU A 111 -4.54 -7.48 6.72
C GLU A 111 -5.01 -8.93 6.64
N LEU A 112 -5.28 -9.38 5.41
CA LEU A 112 -5.90 -10.67 5.14
C LEU A 112 -5.14 -11.41 4.05
N ASP A 113 -4.88 -12.69 4.27
CA ASP A 113 -4.41 -13.62 3.24
C ASP A 113 -5.25 -14.90 3.24
N ARG A 114 -5.80 -15.31 2.09
CA ARG A 114 -6.68 -16.48 1.99
C ARG A 114 -6.41 -17.30 0.73
N TYR A 115 -6.62 -18.62 0.84
CA TYR A 115 -6.65 -19.50 -0.32
C TYR A 115 -8.10 -19.73 -0.75
N ILE A 116 -8.38 -19.51 -2.03
CA ILE A 116 -9.69 -19.74 -2.62
C ILE A 116 -9.65 -21.05 -3.39
N GLY A 117 -10.57 -21.96 -3.08
CA GLY A 117 -10.61 -23.26 -3.75
C GLY A 117 -9.31 -24.07 -3.60
N TYR A 118 -8.73 -24.11 -2.39
CA TYR A 118 -7.45 -24.80 -2.11
C TYR A 118 -7.41 -26.23 -2.69
N TRP A 119 -6.46 -26.50 -3.59
CA TRP A 119 -6.30 -27.74 -4.37
C TRP A 119 -7.51 -28.18 -5.22
N LYS A 120 -8.50 -27.31 -5.43
CA LYS A 120 -9.63 -27.56 -6.33
C LYS A 120 -9.27 -27.16 -7.77
N PRO A 121 -10.04 -27.63 -8.77
CA PRO A 121 -9.83 -27.20 -10.16
C PRO A 121 -9.97 -25.68 -10.30
N TYR A 122 -8.95 -25.05 -10.91
CA TYR A 122 -8.92 -23.59 -11.12
C TYR A 122 -10.16 -23.03 -11.82
N ALA A 123 -10.77 -23.83 -12.71
CA ALA A 123 -11.99 -23.46 -13.43
C ALA A 123 -13.19 -23.18 -12.50
N LEU A 124 -13.17 -23.66 -11.25
CA LEU A 124 -14.22 -23.44 -10.25
C LEU A 124 -13.89 -22.30 -9.27
N SER A 125 -12.71 -21.67 -9.37
CA SER A 125 -12.22 -20.67 -8.39
C SER A 125 -13.20 -19.52 -8.14
N HIS A 126 -13.89 -19.05 -9.19
CA HIS A 126 -14.92 -18.02 -9.06
C HIS A 126 -16.15 -18.50 -8.29
N GLU A 127 -16.66 -19.70 -8.60
CA GLU A 127 -17.80 -20.29 -7.89
C GLU A 127 -17.46 -20.56 -6.41
N GLU A 128 -16.23 -20.99 -6.15
CA GLU A 128 -15.70 -21.19 -4.80
C GLU A 128 -15.63 -19.88 -4.02
N LEU A 129 -15.16 -18.78 -4.64
CA LEU A 129 -15.17 -17.45 -4.02
C LEU A 129 -16.59 -16.94 -3.75
N ASP A 130 -17.49 -17.11 -4.71
CA ASP A 130 -18.88 -16.64 -4.61
C ASP A 130 -19.64 -17.37 -3.49
N ALA A 131 -19.32 -18.64 -3.25
CA ALA A 131 -19.90 -19.44 -2.17
C ALA A 131 -19.25 -19.22 -0.79
N ASP A 132 -18.03 -18.68 -0.73
CA ASP A 132 -17.30 -18.46 0.52
C ASP A 132 -17.71 -17.13 1.18
N GLU A 133 -18.87 -17.15 1.85
CA GLU A 133 -19.38 -16.00 2.61
C GLU A 133 -18.43 -15.56 3.74
N ALA A 134 -17.61 -16.47 4.27
CA ALA A 134 -16.67 -16.14 5.33
C ALA A 134 -15.54 -15.24 4.82
N VAL A 135 -14.91 -15.59 3.69
CA VAL A 135 -13.90 -14.72 3.06
C VAL A 135 -14.50 -13.38 2.66
N GLN A 136 -15.73 -13.35 2.13
CA GLN A 136 -16.40 -12.10 1.79
C GLN A 136 -16.61 -11.21 3.03
N GLU A 137 -17.00 -11.78 4.17
CA GLU A 137 -17.16 -11.03 5.42
C GLU A 137 -15.81 -10.59 6.02
N GLU A 138 -14.74 -11.38 5.88
CA GLU A 138 -13.39 -10.97 6.26
C GLU A 138 -12.92 -9.74 5.46
N VAL A 139 -13.16 -9.72 4.15
CA VAL A 139 -12.88 -8.55 3.29
C VAL A 139 -13.71 -7.34 3.73
N ARG A 140 -14.99 -7.52 4.08
CA ARG A 140 -15.83 -6.44 4.63
C ARG A 140 -15.29 -5.93 5.96
N ASN A 141 -14.83 -6.82 6.84
CA ASN A 141 -14.23 -6.44 8.12
C ASN A 141 -12.93 -5.66 7.94
N ALA A 142 -12.10 -6.03 6.96
CA ALA A 142 -10.91 -5.27 6.60
C ALA A 142 -11.25 -3.85 6.15
N ALA A 143 -12.26 -3.71 5.29
CA ALA A 143 -12.76 -2.40 4.84
C ALA A 143 -13.36 -1.57 6.00
N ARG A 144 -14.18 -2.17 6.87
CA ARG A 144 -14.75 -1.50 8.06
C ARG A 144 -13.64 -1.02 9.01
N THR A 145 -12.66 -1.88 9.28
CA THR A 145 -11.48 -1.55 10.10
C THR A 145 -10.74 -0.34 9.53
N LEU A 146 -10.53 -0.29 8.21
CA LEU A 146 -9.90 0.86 7.56
C LEU A 146 -10.72 2.15 7.74
N VAL A 147 -12.04 2.09 7.54
CA VAL A 147 -12.93 3.25 7.70
C VAL A 147 -12.96 3.75 9.14
N GLU A 148 -13.05 2.84 10.11
CA GLU A 148 -13.01 3.15 11.54
C GLU A 148 -11.69 3.82 11.93
N ALA A 149 -10.56 3.25 11.51
CA ALA A 149 -9.23 3.80 11.77
C ALA A 149 -9.05 5.19 11.15
N VAL A 150 -9.49 5.39 9.90
CA VAL A 150 -9.46 6.70 9.23
C VAL A 150 -10.31 7.72 9.97
N SER A 151 -11.51 7.34 10.39
CA SER A 151 -12.43 8.20 11.14
C SER A 151 -11.84 8.59 12.50
N ALA A 152 -11.27 7.63 13.22
CA ALA A 152 -10.59 7.86 14.50
C ALA A 152 -9.36 8.76 14.36
N LYS A 153 -8.54 8.56 13.31
CA LYS A 153 -7.37 9.39 13.03
C LYS A 153 -7.75 10.83 12.73
N ARG A 154 -8.77 11.04 11.89
CA ARG A 154 -9.30 12.38 11.57
C ARG A 154 -9.90 13.09 12.80
N ALA A 155 -10.49 12.34 13.72
CA ALA A 155 -10.98 12.86 14.99
C ALA A 155 -9.87 13.09 16.04
N GLY A 156 -8.60 12.81 15.71
CA GLY A 156 -7.48 12.93 16.65
C GLY A 156 -7.48 11.88 17.77
N LYS A 157 -8.27 10.80 17.64
CA LYS A 157 -8.45 9.77 18.66
C LYS A 157 -7.52 8.57 18.49
N LEU A 158 -6.88 8.43 17.32
CA LEU A 158 -5.95 7.34 17.07
C LEU A 158 -4.61 7.64 17.75
N VAL A 159 -4.19 6.73 18.65
CA VAL A 159 -2.91 6.83 19.37
C VAL A 159 -1.90 5.93 18.68
N SER A 160 -0.84 6.53 18.15
CA SER A 160 0.32 5.81 17.61
C SER A 160 1.49 5.97 18.59
N ALA A 161 2.00 4.85 19.11
CA ALA A 161 3.19 4.87 19.96
C ALA A 161 4.38 5.48 19.20
N GLY A 162 5.22 6.25 19.90
CA GLY A 162 6.41 6.84 19.30
C GLY A 162 6.18 7.98 18.30
N ARG A 163 4.96 8.52 18.17
CA ARG A 163 4.63 9.62 17.24
C ARG A 163 5.50 10.88 17.41
N GLN A 164 6.06 11.10 18.61
CA GLN A 164 6.95 12.24 18.90
C GLN A 164 8.43 11.92 18.68
N LEU A 165 8.77 10.67 18.34
CA LEU A 165 10.14 10.26 18.09
C LEU A 165 10.53 10.62 16.66
N SER A 166 11.73 11.17 16.50
CA SER A 166 12.34 11.40 15.19
C SER A 166 13.21 10.21 14.81
N ALA A 167 13.04 9.71 13.58
CA ALA A 167 13.92 8.67 13.06
C ALA A 167 15.36 9.21 12.94
N PRO A 168 16.38 8.49 13.46
CA PRO A 168 17.77 8.97 13.42
C PRO A 168 18.39 8.94 12.02
N ARG A 169 17.80 8.17 11.10
CA ARG A 169 18.20 8.11 9.69
C ARG A 169 17.07 8.67 8.85
N GLN A 170 17.29 9.86 8.31
CA GLN A 170 16.38 10.51 7.36
C GLN A 170 17.02 10.49 5.97
N LYS A 171 16.16 10.41 4.95
CA LYS A 171 16.49 10.68 3.56
C LYS A 171 15.73 11.94 3.18
#